data_AF-A0AAF0ZJC9-F1
#
_entry.id   AF-A0AAF0ZJC9-F1
#
_cell.length_a   1.000
_cell.length_b   1.000
_cell.length_c   1.000
_cell.angle_alpha   90.00
_cell.angle_beta   90.00
_cell.angle_gamma   90.00
#
_symmetry.space_group_name_H-M   'P 1'
#
loop_
_entity.id
_entity.type
_entity.pdbx_description
1 polymer ?
#
loop_
_entity_poly.entity_id
_entity_poly.type
_entity_poly.pdbx_seq_one_letter_code
_entity_poly.pdbx_strand_id
1 'polypeptide(L)'
;MRFVEGFSSIDSPLTKLTQKKVMFQRSNECVKSFLQLKTIMTTTLVLTLPEVSENYLVYCDASRVGLGCVFMQQGKVIAYASMKLKIVFTQKEFNLC
;
A
#
# COMPACT_ATOMS: atom_id res chain seq x y z
N MET A 1 -2.91 -9.19 4.55
CA MET A 1 -3.64 -8.30 3.62
C MET A 1 -4.82 -9.07 3.03
N ARG A 2 -6.01 -8.46 2.95
CA ARG A 2 -7.23 -9.17 2.48
C ARG A 2 -7.33 -9.29 0.96
N PHE A 3 -6.53 -8.54 0.21
CA PHE A 3 -6.67 -8.38 -1.25
C PHE A 3 -5.66 -9.19 -2.07
N VAL A 4 -4.74 -9.90 -1.40
CA VAL A 4 -3.70 -10.71 -2.05
C VAL A 4 -3.84 -12.13 -1.57
N GLU A 5 -4.25 -13.02 -2.47
CA GLU A 5 -4.31 -14.45 -2.19
C GLU A 5 -2.91 -14.99 -1.91
N GLY A 6 -2.77 -15.84 -0.89
CA GLY A 6 -1.48 -16.40 -0.51
C GLY A 6 -0.50 -15.39 0.09
N PHE A 7 -0.93 -14.18 0.46
CA PHE A 7 -0.05 -13.12 0.99
C PHE A 7 0.90 -13.61 2.07
N SER A 8 0.38 -14.35 3.06
CA SER A 8 1.19 -14.84 4.19
C SER A 8 2.33 -15.76 3.76
N SER A 9 2.12 -16.55 2.71
CA SER A 9 3.14 -17.47 2.19
C SER A 9 4.24 -16.70 1.45
N ILE A 10 3.87 -15.67 0.70
CA ILE A 10 4.80 -14.85 -0.07
C ILE A 10 5.61 -13.91 0.84
N ASP A 11 4.95 -13.35 1.86
CA ASP A 11 5.55 -12.40 2.81
C ASP A 11 6.42 -13.08 3.89
N SER A 12 6.28 -14.40 4.09
CA SER A 12 7.03 -15.18 5.09
C SER A 12 8.54 -14.83 5.20
N PRO A 13 9.34 -14.80 4.10
CA PRO A 13 10.75 -14.42 4.21
C PRO A 13 10.96 -12.96 4.63
N LEU A 14 10.05 -12.05 4.30
CA LEU A 14 10.11 -10.65 4.74
C LEU A 14 9.70 -10.52 6.21
N THR A 15 8.66 -11.26 6.65
CA THR A 15 8.26 -11.31 8.06
C THR A 15 9.38 -11.87 8.95
N LYS A 16 10.22 -12.79 8.44
CA LYS A 16 11.39 -13.27 9.18
C LYS A 16 12.40 -12.15 9.46
N LEU A 17 12.56 -11.19 8.55
CA LEU A 17 13.48 -10.06 8.72
C LEU A 17 13.06 -9.09 9.83
N THR A 18 11.79 -9.09 10.24
CA THR A 18 11.27 -8.21 11.30
C THR A 18 11.30 -8.88 12.68
N GLN A 19 11.70 -10.15 12.77
CA GLN A 19 11.78 -10.88 14.03
C GLN A 19 12.94 -10.38 14.90
N LYS A 20 12.73 -10.42 16.21
CA LYS A 20 13.78 -10.07 17.18
C LYS A 20 15.00 -10.97 16.98
N LYS A 21 16.19 -10.39 17.12
CA LYS A 21 17.49 -11.09 17.00
C LYS A 21 17.80 -11.66 15.62
N VAL A 22 17.04 -11.29 14.57
CA VAL A 22 17.39 -11.58 13.18
C VAL A 22 18.15 -10.37 12.61
N MET A 23 19.31 -10.62 12.02
CA MET A 23 20.04 -9.58 11.29
C MET A 23 19.33 -9.30 9.97
N PHE A 24 19.08 -8.02 9.68
CA PHE A 24 18.47 -7.63 8.42
C PHE A 24 19.46 -7.88 7.26
N GLN A 25 19.21 -8.94 6.49
CA GLN A 25 19.98 -9.27 5.29
C GLN A 25 19.03 -9.43 4.11
N ARG A 26 19.26 -8.67 3.04
CA ARG A 26 18.50 -8.80 1.78
C ARG A 26 18.96 -10.04 1.02
N SER A 27 18.42 -11.20 1.38
CA SER A 27 18.66 -12.43 0.65
C SER A 27 17.91 -12.46 -0.70
N ASN A 28 18.30 -13.38 -1.59
CA ASN A 28 17.64 -13.57 -2.87
C ASN A 28 16.16 -13.98 -2.70
N GLU A 29 15.84 -14.77 -1.68
CA GLU A 29 14.47 -15.16 -1.33
C GLU A 29 13.65 -13.94 -0.91
N CYS A 30 14.22 -13.06 -0.09
CA CYS A 30 13.57 -11.83 0.33
C CYS A 30 13.30 -10.90 -0.86
N VAL A 31 14.29 -10.74 -1.75
CA VAL A 31 14.12 -9.93 -2.97
C VAL A 31 13.07 -10.53 -3.89
N LYS A 32 13.08 -11.85 -4.11
CA LYS A 32 12.10 -12.55 -4.93
C LYS A 32 10.68 -12.38 -4.37
N SER A 33 10.50 -12.57 -3.07
CA SER A 33 9.21 -12.35 -2.40
C SER A 33 8.74 -10.90 -2.50
N PHE A 34 9.63 -9.93 -2.29
CA PHE A 34 9.29 -8.51 -2.43
C PHE A 34 8.86 -8.17 -3.86
N LEU A 35 9.60 -8.67 -4.87
CA LEU A 35 9.24 -8.46 -6.27
C LEU A 35 7.92 -9.15 -6.63
N GLN A 36 7.69 -10.37 -6.14
CA GLN A 36 6.44 -11.08 -6.35
C GLN A 36 5.26 -10.34 -5.72
N LEU A 37 5.40 -9.84 -4.48
CA LEU A 37 4.39 -9.00 -3.84
C LEU A 37 4.14 -7.72 -4.63
N LYS A 38 5.20 -7.04 -5.07
CA LYS A 38 5.08 -5.84 -5.90
C LYS A 38 4.31 -6.14 -7.18
N THR A 39 4.69 -7.19 -7.91
CA THR A 39 4.01 -7.62 -9.13
C THR A 39 2.54 -7.83 -8.83
N ILE A 40 2.20 -8.71 -7.88
CA ILE A 40 0.81 -8.99 -7.51
C ILE A 40 0.07 -7.71 -7.13
N MET A 41 0.60 -6.86 -6.26
CA MET A 41 -0.06 -5.60 -5.88
C MET A 41 -0.27 -4.64 -7.06
N THR A 42 0.58 -4.69 -8.08
CA THR A 42 0.46 -3.88 -9.31
C THR A 42 -0.33 -4.56 -10.42
N THR A 43 -0.46 -5.88 -10.42
CA THR A 43 -1.10 -6.67 -11.49
C THR A 43 -2.45 -7.25 -11.09
N THR A 44 -2.73 -7.46 -9.80
CA THR A 44 -4.00 -7.97 -9.27
C THR A 44 -5.18 -7.11 -9.67
N LEU A 45 -4.95 -5.88 -10.14
CA LEU A 45 -5.53 -5.34 -11.36
C LEU A 45 -4.82 -4.02 -11.61
N VAL A 46 -4.78 -3.54 -12.86
CA VAL A 46 -4.79 -2.11 -13.22
C VAL A 46 -6.17 -1.48 -12.85
N LEU A 47 -6.64 -1.95 -11.70
CA LEU A 47 -7.68 -1.60 -10.76
C LEU A 47 -9.08 -1.47 -11.37
N THR A 48 -9.94 -2.44 -11.02
CA THR A 48 -11.35 -2.63 -11.45
C THR A 48 -12.02 -1.38 -12.02
N LEU A 49 -12.68 -1.48 -13.17
CA LEU A 49 -13.36 -0.34 -13.78
C LEU A 49 -14.26 0.36 -12.74
N PRO A 50 -14.09 1.67 -12.53
CA PRO A 50 -14.93 2.41 -11.61
C PRO A 50 -16.39 2.33 -12.06
N GLU A 51 -17.26 1.80 -11.20
CA GLU A 51 -18.69 1.77 -11.48
C GLU A 51 -19.29 3.10 -11.01
N VAL A 52 -19.91 3.85 -11.92
CA VAL A 52 -20.39 5.22 -11.65
C VAL A 52 -21.58 5.24 -10.67
N SER A 53 -22.31 4.13 -10.53
CA SER A 53 -23.49 3.99 -9.67
C SER A 53 -23.17 3.78 -8.20
N GLU A 54 -21.90 3.56 -7.85
CA GLU A 54 -21.50 3.07 -6.53
C GLU A 54 -20.57 4.08 -5.84
N ASN A 55 -20.59 4.07 -4.51
CA ASN A 55 -19.75 4.96 -3.72
C ASN A 55 -18.31 4.46 -3.64
N TYR A 56 -17.39 5.42 -3.63
CA TYR A 56 -15.98 5.18 -3.41
C TYR A 56 -15.60 5.40 -1.96
N LEU A 57 -14.68 4.57 -1.46
CA LEU A 57 -14.00 4.73 -0.19
C LEU A 57 -12.56 5.13 -0.45
N VAL A 58 -12.11 6.19 0.21
CA VAL A 58 -10.72 6.65 0.11
C VAL A 58 -10.05 6.46 1.45
N TYR A 59 -9.00 5.65 1.47
CA TYR A 59 -8.13 5.51 2.63
C TYR A 59 -6.88 6.35 2.41
N CYS A 60 -6.69 7.39 3.22
CA CYS A 60 -5.53 8.27 3.17
C CYS A 60 -4.66 8.05 4.41
N ASP A 61 -3.35 7.96 4.20
CA ASP A 61 -2.35 8.01 5.27
C ASP A 61 -1.29 9.04 4.94
N ALA A 62 -0.93 9.87 5.93
CA ALA A 62 -0.03 10.99 5.74
C ALA A 62 1.14 10.93 6.71
N SER A 63 2.33 11.22 6.18
CA SER A 63 3.55 11.42 6.95
C SER A 63 4.02 12.87 6.80
N ARG A 64 5.06 13.25 7.55
CA ARG A 64 5.69 14.58 7.41
C ARG A 64 6.23 14.89 6.00
N VAL A 65 6.46 13.86 5.19
CA VAL A 65 7.16 13.98 3.90
C VAL A 65 6.29 13.61 2.70
N GLY A 66 5.12 13.02 2.92
CA GLY A 66 4.31 12.47 1.84
C GLY A 66 2.94 12.01 2.29
N LEU A 67 2.00 12.03 1.35
CA LEU A 67 0.65 11.51 1.47
C LEU A 67 0.53 10.27 0.57
N GLY A 68 -0.08 9.22 1.08
CA GLY A 68 -0.52 8.06 0.31
C GLY A 68 -2.02 7.92 0.41
N CYS A 69 -2.67 7.51 -0.68
CA CYS A 69 -4.08 7.17 -0.66
C CYS A 69 -4.40 5.94 -1.51
N VAL A 70 -5.44 5.22 -1.08
CA VAL A 70 -5.98 4.04 -1.75
C VAL A 70 -7.46 4.29 -2.01
N PHE A 71 -7.84 4.23 -3.28
CA PHE A 71 -9.22 4.36 -3.74
C PHE A 71 -9.83 2.97 -3.84
N MET A 72 -10.99 2.76 -3.22
CA MET A 72 -11.62 1.45 -3.09
C MET A 72 -13.11 1.51 -3.39
N GLN A 73 -13.64 0.41 -3.92
CA GLN A 73 -15.06 0.25 -4.20
C GLN A 73 -15.44 -1.21 -3.98
N GLN A 74 -16.53 -1.47 -3.24
CA GLN A 74 -17.01 -2.83 -2.93
C GLN A 74 -15.91 -3.79 -2.42
N GLY A 75 -14.96 -3.27 -1.61
CA GLY A 75 -13.86 -4.06 -1.07
C GLY A 75 -12.75 -4.40 -2.08
N LYS A 76 -12.75 -3.80 -3.27
CA LYS A 76 -11.68 -3.91 -4.28
C LYS A 76 -10.93 -2.59 -4.39
N VAL A 77 -9.64 -2.65 -4.72
CA VAL A 77 -8.84 -1.44 -4.97
C VAL A 77 -9.01 -0.99 -6.41
N ILE A 78 -9.20 0.33 -6.58
CA ILE A 78 -9.47 1.06 -7.84
C ILE A 78 -8.31 2.00 -8.22
N ALA A 79 -7.61 2.58 -7.25
CA ALA A 79 -6.42 3.40 -7.53
C ALA A 79 -5.48 3.42 -6.33
N TYR A 80 -4.18 3.52 -6.61
CA TYR A 80 -3.18 3.95 -5.62
C TYR A 80 -2.66 5.31 -6.07
N ALA A 81 -2.62 6.27 -5.15
CA ALA A 81 -1.99 7.56 -5.40
C ALA A 81 -1.03 7.89 -4.26
N SER A 82 0.09 8.52 -4.58
CA SER A 82 1.04 9.02 -3.60
C SER A 82 1.65 10.32 -4.07
N MET A 83 1.79 11.27 -3.15
CA MET A 83 2.33 12.59 -3.42
C MET A 83 3.34 12.97 -2.34
N LYS A 84 4.50 13.50 -2.75
CA LYS A 84 5.49 14.07 -1.83
C LYS A 84 5.01 15.44 -1.35
N LEU A 85 5.03 15.66 -0.04
CA LEU A 85 4.69 16.95 0.54
C LEU A 85 5.93 17.86 0.52
N LYS A 86 5.75 19.11 0.10
CA LYS A 86 6.76 20.16 0.28
C LYS A 86 6.58 20.76 1.67
N ILE A 87 7.68 21.12 2.34
CA ILE A 87 7.73 21.67 3.72
C ILE A 87 7.20 23.12 3.70
N VAL A 88 6.00 23.36 3.20
CA VAL A 88 5.25 24.62 3.38
C VAL A 88 3.76 24.25 3.35
N PHE A 89 3.32 23.47 4.33
CA PHE A 89 1.92 23.49 4.73
C PHE A 89 1.91 24.14 6.11
N THR A 90 1.60 25.43 6.11
CA THR A 90 1.23 26.16 7.32
C THR A 90 0.11 25.38 8.02
N GLN A 91 0.14 25.40 9.35
CA GLN A 91 -0.73 24.68 10.29
C GLN A 91 -2.26 24.96 10.14
N LYS A 92 -2.75 25.51 9.03
CA LYS A 92 -4.07 26.12 8.89
C LYS A 92 -5.15 25.31 8.17
N GLU A 93 -4.84 24.16 7.56
CA GLU A 93 -5.86 23.42 6.77
C GLU A 93 -6.22 22.02 7.30
N PHE A 94 -5.75 21.64 8.50
CA PHE A 94 -6.17 20.39 9.16
C PHE A 94 -7.44 20.54 10.02
N ASN A 95 -8.27 21.55 9.76
CA ASN A 95 -9.64 21.61 10.29
C ASN A 95 -10.63 21.54 9.13
N LEU A 96 -10.90 20.33 8.64
CA LEU A 96 -12.22 19.99 8.10
C LEU A 96 -12.41 18.46 8.15
N CYS A 97 -12.79 18.00 9.34
CA CYS A 97 -13.65 16.86 9.71
C CYS A 97 -13.40 16.56 11.19
#